data_AF-A0A1Q7RTA0-F1
#
_entry.id   AF-A0A1Q7RTA0-F1
#
_cell.length_a   1.000
_cell.length_b   1.000
_cell.length_c   1.000
_cell.angle_alpha   90.00
_cell.angle_beta   90.00
_cell.angle_gamma   90.00
#
_symmetry.space_group_name_H-M   'P 1'
#
loop_
_entity.id
_entity.type
_entity.pdbx_description
1 polymer ?
#
loop_
_entity_poly.entity_id
_entity_poly.type
_entity_poly.pdbx_seq_one_letter_code
_entity_poly.pdbx_strand_id
1 'polypeptide(L)'
;MLTYVARAFRWQVLLNRLKSVGMGPLISTNVLGFSAIFLLGRAGEVVRPLWLTRQERIPLTASVATVIVERVLDTLMLLMLFGVALVAVQLPSATEHSVAVAKMKETAWLMVALSTAGILFLFFFRSKIEWIVSYVPFAKVRSLLKNFSSGLAFLDRTSSFGLALAHTFVVWIVIVLQFWFMLLGMNFRFSVAAATLVMVGAAVGSVAQLPGIGGGFQALYIFCMTTFLNVPTEHASASALIAWISQLVPTVLAAGLYMISHGLSLKDLRTATAE
;
A
#
# COMPACT_ATOMS: atom_id res chain seq x y z
N MET A 1 9.65 9.01 4.17
CA MET A 1 9.39 10.24 3.39
C MET A 1 9.45 10.01 1.88
N LEU A 2 10.53 9.41 1.34
CA LEU A 2 10.64 9.09 -0.09
C LEU A 2 9.43 8.30 -0.64
N THR A 3 8.91 7.35 0.14
CA THR A 3 7.71 6.56 -0.21
C THR A 3 6.48 7.43 -0.46
N TYR A 4 6.30 8.56 0.26
CA TYR A 4 5.15 9.46 0.05
C TYR A 4 5.27 10.25 -1.23
N VAL A 5 6.50 10.64 -1.59
CA VAL A 5 6.81 11.30 -2.87
C VAL A 5 6.56 10.33 -4.02
N ALA A 6 7.10 9.11 -3.94
CA ALA A 6 6.88 8.08 -4.96
C ALA A 6 5.38 7.72 -5.13
N ARG A 7 4.64 7.64 -4.02
CA ARG A 7 3.18 7.46 -4.05
C ARG A 7 2.46 8.67 -4.64
N ALA A 8 2.94 9.89 -4.43
CA ALA A 8 2.36 11.10 -5.02
C ALA A 8 2.56 11.12 -6.54
N PHE A 9 3.75 10.75 -7.04
CA PHE A 9 3.98 10.55 -8.48
C PHE A 9 3.03 9.52 -9.09
N ARG A 10 2.87 8.36 -8.44
CA ARG A 10 1.92 7.34 -8.91
C ARG A 10 0.50 7.90 -8.98
N TRP A 11 0.07 8.58 -7.92
CA TRP A 11 -1.29 9.11 -7.87
C TRP A 11 -1.51 10.23 -8.89
N GLN A 12 -0.48 11.01 -9.21
CA GLN A 12 -0.50 11.97 -10.32
C GLN A 12 -0.78 11.27 -11.65
N VAL A 13 -0.14 10.12 -11.93
CA VAL A 13 -0.39 9.33 -13.14
C VAL A 13 -1.85 8.85 -13.21
N LEU A 14 -2.41 8.39 -12.08
CA LEU A 14 -3.81 7.95 -11.99
C LEU A 14 -4.80 9.11 -12.23
N LEU A 15 -4.47 10.29 -11.73
CA LEU A 15 -5.33 11.48 -11.82
C LEU A 15 -5.17 12.25 -13.13
N ASN A 16 -4.08 12.08 -13.88
CA ASN A 16 -3.77 12.90 -15.06
C ASN A 16 -4.88 12.92 -16.15
N ARG A 17 -5.76 11.89 -16.17
CA ARG A 17 -6.91 11.83 -17.10
C ARG A 17 -8.18 12.49 -16.55
N LEU A 18 -8.25 12.70 -15.25
CA LEU A 18 -9.31 13.44 -14.57
C LEU A 18 -8.97 14.93 -14.48
N LYS A 19 -7.81 15.23 -13.90
CA LYS A 19 -7.31 16.57 -13.64
C LYS A 19 -5.80 16.51 -13.42
N SER A 20 -5.05 17.41 -14.04
CA SER A 20 -3.63 17.59 -13.71
C SER A 20 -3.50 18.24 -12.33
N VAL A 21 -2.99 17.49 -11.36
CA VAL A 21 -2.75 17.95 -9.99
C VAL A 21 -1.24 18.09 -9.74
N GLY A 22 -0.84 19.17 -9.08
CA GLY A 22 0.56 19.42 -8.71
C GLY A 22 1.09 18.43 -7.66
N MET A 23 2.41 18.28 -7.58
CA MET A 23 3.05 17.33 -6.67
C MET A 23 2.85 17.69 -5.18
N GLY A 24 2.89 18.99 -4.83
CA GLY A 24 2.74 19.46 -3.45
C GLY A 24 1.41 19.03 -2.81
N PRO A 25 0.25 19.33 -3.44
CA PRO A 25 -1.05 18.87 -2.96
C PRO A 25 -1.13 17.35 -2.82
N LEU A 26 -0.57 16.57 -3.75
CA LEU A 26 -0.59 15.11 -3.67
C LEU A 26 0.29 14.55 -2.55
N ILE A 27 1.46 15.14 -2.32
CA ILE A 27 2.32 14.78 -1.18
C ILE A 27 1.60 15.09 0.13
N SER A 28 1.03 16.28 0.28
CA SER A 28 0.32 16.66 1.51
C SER A 28 -0.88 15.74 1.78
N THR A 29 -1.65 15.42 0.74
CA THR A 29 -2.79 14.50 0.82
C THR A 29 -2.35 13.10 1.24
N ASN A 30 -1.24 12.60 0.71
CA ASN A 30 -0.68 11.31 1.11
C ASN A 30 -0.24 11.33 2.58
N VAL A 31 0.53 12.35 2.99
CA VAL A 31 1.02 12.47 4.37
C VAL A 31 -0.14 12.56 5.36
N LEU A 32 -1.14 13.41 5.10
CA LEU A 32 -2.34 13.52 5.94
C LEU A 32 -3.12 12.21 6.00
N GLY A 33 -3.31 11.56 4.85
CA GLY A 33 -4.04 10.30 4.76
C GLY A 33 -3.37 9.14 5.48
N PHE A 34 -2.06 8.96 5.31
CA PHE A 34 -1.33 7.91 6.01
C PHE A 34 -1.22 8.21 7.51
N SER A 35 -1.08 9.47 7.93
CA SER A 35 -1.18 9.86 9.34
C SER A 35 -2.56 9.54 9.92
N ALA A 36 -3.63 9.78 9.16
CA ALA A 36 -4.97 9.41 9.58
C ALA A 36 -5.13 7.90 9.76
N ILE A 37 -4.48 7.06 8.94
CA ILE A 37 -4.48 5.60 9.14
C ILE A 37 -3.81 5.23 10.46
N PHE A 38 -2.69 5.87 10.80
CA PHE A 38 -2.02 5.63 12.09
C PHE A 38 -2.87 6.05 13.30
N LEU A 39 -3.59 7.17 13.19
CA LEU A 39 -4.35 7.76 14.31
C LEU A 39 -5.78 7.23 14.44
N LEU A 40 -6.45 6.94 13.32
CA LEU A 40 -7.86 6.55 13.25
C LEU A 40 -8.05 5.10 12.80
N GLY A 41 -6.97 4.37 12.52
CA GLY A 41 -7.02 3.03 11.95
C GLY A 41 -7.58 3.05 10.53
N ARG A 42 -8.34 2.01 10.16
CA ARG A 42 -8.84 1.83 8.78
C ARG A 42 -9.82 2.91 8.33
N ALA A 43 -10.51 3.58 9.26
CA ALA A 43 -11.33 4.74 8.94
C ALA A 43 -10.51 5.90 8.32
N GLY A 44 -9.21 5.97 8.60
CA GLY A 44 -8.30 6.95 8.03
C GLY A 44 -8.07 6.82 6.52
N GLU A 45 -8.40 5.68 5.90
CA GLU A 45 -8.25 5.49 4.46
C GLU A 45 -9.14 6.44 3.64
N VAL A 46 -10.28 6.84 4.21
CA VAL A 46 -11.25 7.75 3.57
C VAL A 46 -10.71 9.19 3.51
N VAL A 47 -9.73 9.55 4.36
CA VAL A 47 -9.18 10.91 4.41
C VAL A 47 -8.50 11.31 3.09
N ARG A 48 -7.80 10.39 2.41
CA ARG A 48 -7.14 10.69 1.13
C ARG A 48 -8.13 11.13 0.04
N PRO A 49 -9.16 10.34 -0.33
CA PRO A 49 -10.08 10.73 -1.38
C PRO A 49 -10.94 11.95 -0.98
N LEU A 50 -11.28 12.12 0.31
CA LEU A 50 -12.03 13.30 0.78
C LEU A 50 -11.19 14.57 0.68
N TRP A 51 -9.95 14.52 1.17
CA TRP A 51 -9.06 15.68 1.12
C TRP A 51 -8.74 16.10 -0.31
N LEU A 52 -8.51 15.12 -1.21
CA LEU A 52 -8.34 15.39 -2.63
C LEU A 52 -9.58 16.04 -3.25
N THR A 53 -10.79 15.56 -2.89
CA THR A 53 -12.06 16.13 -3.35
C THR A 53 -12.18 17.59 -2.91
N ARG A 54 -11.87 17.88 -1.65
CA ARG A 54 -11.94 19.23 -1.07
C ARG A 54 -10.92 20.19 -1.70
N GLN A 55 -9.68 19.76 -1.87
CA GLN A 55 -8.61 20.62 -2.40
C GLN A 55 -8.70 20.80 -3.92
N GLU A 56 -8.93 19.71 -4.64
CA GLU A 56 -8.79 19.69 -6.09
C GLU A 56 -10.14 19.67 -6.83
N ARG A 57 -11.27 19.66 -6.11
CA ARG A 57 -12.63 19.60 -6.67
C ARG A 57 -12.85 18.42 -7.61
N ILE A 58 -12.16 17.31 -7.35
CA ILE A 58 -12.34 16.04 -8.08
C ILE A 58 -13.50 15.28 -7.44
N PRO A 59 -14.44 14.70 -8.20
CA PRO A 59 -15.57 13.96 -7.63
C PRO A 59 -15.11 12.85 -6.68
N LEU A 60 -15.77 12.74 -5.51
CA LEU A 60 -15.38 11.79 -4.47
C LEU A 60 -15.33 10.34 -4.97
N THR A 61 -16.33 9.91 -5.75
CA THR A 61 -16.36 8.55 -6.30
C THR A 61 -15.22 8.27 -7.27
N ALA A 62 -14.75 9.28 -8.02
CA ALA A 62 -13.58 9.16 -8.89
C ALA A 62 -12.29 9.06 -8.06
N SER A 63 -12.15 9.89 -7.02
CA SER A 63 -11.03 9.82 -6.07
C SER A 63 -10.97 8.46 -5.37
N VAL A 64 -12.10 7.94 -4.89
CA VAL A 64 -12.20 6.60 -4.28
C VAL A 64 -11.81 5.51 -5.27
N ALA A 65 -12.25 5.58 -6.53
CA ALA A 65 -11.86 4.62 -7.56
C ALA A 65 -10.34 4.54 -7.73
N THR A 66 -9.64 5.68 -7.76
CA THR A 66 -8.17 5.69 -7.87
C THR A 66 -7.50 5.04 -6.65
N VAL A 67 -8.01 5.25 -5.44
CA VAL A 67 -7.49 4.60 -4.22
C VAL A 67 -7.72 3.10 -4.24
N ILE A 68 -8.88 2.63 -4.72
CA ILE A 68 -9.16 1.19 -4.87
C ILE A 68 -8.18 0.55 -5.85
N VAL A 69 -7.91 1.18 -7.00
CA VAL A 69 -6.89 0.70 -7.93
C VAL A 69 -5.53 0.62 -7.24
N GLU A 70 -5.14 1.67 -6.51
CA GLU A 70 -3.88 1.64 -5.76
C GLU A 70 -3.81 0.45 -4.80
N ARG A 71 -4.91 0.14 -4.09
CA ARG A 71 -4.98 -1.02 -3.20
C ARG A 71 -4.85 -2.34 -3.95
N VAL A 72 -5.52 -2.50 -5.09
CA VAL A 72 -5.43 -3.72 -5.90
C VAL A 72 -4.00 -3.94 -6.40
N LEU A 73 -3.38 -2.89 -6.96
CA LEU A 73 -1.99 -2.96 -7.42
C LEU A 73 -1.02 -3.22 -6.25
N ASP A 74 -1.23 -2.57 -5.10
CA ASP A 74 -0.42 -2.75 -3.91
C ASP A 74 -0.55 -4.20 -3.36
N THR A 75 -1.76 -4.77 -3.34
CA THR A 75 -2.00 -6.15 -2.89
C THR A 75 -1.39 -7.17 -3.85
N LEU A 76 -1.54 -7.00 -5.16
CA LEU A 76 -0.94 -7.90 -6.15
C LEU A 76 0.59 -7.86 -6.07
N MET A 77 1.19 -6.66 -5.91
CA MET A 77 2.63 -6.53 -5.75
C MET A 77 3.11 -7.14 -4.42
N LEU A 78 2.37 -6.95 -3.33
CA LEU A 78 2.67 -7.54 -2.03
C LEU A 78 2.66 -9.08 -2.09
N LEU A 79 1.65 -9.68 -2.72
CA LEU A 79 1.55 -11.13 -2.91
C LEU A 79 2.68 -11.67 -3.80
N MET A 80 3.03 -10.95 -4.87
CA MET A 80 4.16 -11.29 -5.72
C MET A 80 5.48 -11.26 -4.93
N LEU A 81 5.75 -10.19 -4.19
CA LEU A 81 6.94 -10.08 -3.35
C LEU A 81 7.01 -11.18 -2.31
N PHE A 82 5.88 -11.54 -1.72
CA PHE A 82 5.82 -12.60 -0.73
C PHE A 82 6.19 -13.96 -1.33
N GLY A 83 5.57 -14.30 -2.47
CA GLY A 83 5.89 -15.54 -3.18
C GLY A 83 7.36 -15.59 -3.60
N VAL A 84 7.89 -14.51 -4.18
CA VAL A 84 9.32 -14.40 -4.54
C VAL A 84 10.22 -14.57 -3.32
N ALA A 85 9.90 -13.93 -2.21
CA ALA A 85 10.69 -14.01 -0.98
C ALA A 85 10.66 -15.42 -0.36
N LEU A 86 9.53 -16.11 -0.38
CA LEU A 86 9.40 -17.50 0.08
C LEU A 86 10.16 -18.50 -0.79
N VAL A 87 10.25 -18.25 -2.10
CA VAL A 87 11.08 -19.08 -3.01
C VAL A 87 12.57 -18.79 -2.79
N ALA A 88 12.94 -17.54 -2.59
CA ALA A 88 14.33 -17.09 -2.49
C ALA A 88 14.94 -17.27 -1.09
N VAL A 89 14.13 -17.44 -0.04
CA VAL A 89 14.65 -17.64 1.32
C VAL A 89 15.36 -19.00 1.41
N GLN A 90 16.61 -18.96 1.87
CA GLN A 90 17.38 -20.17 2.15
C GLN A 90 17.08 -20.60 3.57
N LEU A 91 16.49 -21.78 3.72
CA LEU A 91 16.27 -22.41 5.02
C LEU A 91 17.48 -23.29 5.37
N PRO A 92 17.73 -23.55 6.66
CA PRO A 92 18.78 -24.49 7.07
C PRO A 92 18.60 -25.86 6.36
N SER A 93 19.71 -26.46 5.91
CA SER A 93 19.71 -27.69 5.10
C SER A 93 18.97 -28.87 5.74
N ALA A 94 18.87 -28.91 7.07
CA ALA A 94 18.12 -29.93 7.80
C ALA A 94 16.60 -29.89 7.55
N THR A 95 16.03 -28.74 7.16
CA THR A 95 14.58 -28.59 6.92
C THR A 95 14.21 -28.49 5.45
N GLU A 96 15.20 -28.32 4.56
CA GLU A 96 15.00 -28.07 3.13
C GLU A 96 14.25 -29.21 2.40
N HIS A 97 14.47 -30.46 2.82
CA HIS A 97 13.79 -31.64 2.26
C HIS A 97 12.49 -32.03 2.98
N SER A 98 12.01 -31.22 3.93
CA SER A 98 10.75 -31.51 4.61
C SER A 98 9.56 -31.29 3.67
N VAL A 99 8.54 -32.15 3.82
CA VAL A 99 7.26 -32.01 3.09
C VAL A 99 6.63 -30.63 3.31
N ALA A 100 6.83 -30.04 4.49
CA ALA A 100 6.36 -28.69 4.82
C ALA A 100 7.02 -27.61 3.95
N VAL A 101 8.34 -27.68 3.76
CA VAL A 101 9.08 -26.73 2.92
C VAL A 101 8.73 -26.89 1.44
N ALA A 102 8.55 -28.12 0.97
CA ALA A 102 8.08 -28.37 -0.40
C ALA A 102 6.70 -27.73 -0.66
N LYS A 103 5.73 -27.97 0.24
CA LYS A 103 4.40 -27.34 0.17
C LYS A 103 4.45 -25.82 0.27
N MET A 104 5.32 -25.27 1.11
CA MET A 104 5.55 -23.83 1.21
C MET A 104 6.04 -23.25 -0.11
N LYS A 105 7.04 -23.86 -0.75
CA LYS A 105 7.57 -23.43 -2.05
C LYS A 105 6.53 -23.56 -3.17
N GLU A 106 5.74 -24.63 -3.18
CA GLU A 106 4.62 -24.80 -4.12
C GLU A 106 3.57 -23.69 -3.96
N THR A 107 3.17 -23.42 -2.72
CA THR A 107 2.24 -22.32 -2.39
C THR A 107 2.82 -20.97 -2.82
N ALA A 108 4.12 -20.75 -2.60
CA ALA A 108 4.79 -19.51 -3.01
C ALA A 108 4.76 -19.32 -4.54
N TRP A 109 5.02 -20.37 -5.32
CA TRP A 109 4.88 -20.33 -6.79
C TRP A 109 3.45 -20.05 -7.24
N LEU A 110 2.46 -20.65 -6.56
CA LEU A 110 1.05 -20.35 -6.83
C LEU A 110 0.73 -18.87 -6.58
N MET A 111 1.25 -18.28 -5.50
CA MET A 111 1.07 -16.85 -5.21
C MET A 111 1.68 -15.96 -6.29
N VAL A 112 2.89 -16.29 -6.77
CA VAL A 112 3.53 -15.57 -7.88
C VAL A 112 2.71 -15.71 -9.17
N ALA A 113 2.25 -16.93 -9.48
CA ALA A 113 1.45 -17.20 -10.67
C ALA A 113 0.11 -16.43 -10.64
N LEU A 114 -0.62 -16.48 -9.52
CA LEU A 114 -1.89 -15.76 -9.35
C LEU A 114 -1.71 -14.24 -9.40
N SER A 115 -0.65 -13.71 -8.77
CA SER A 115 -0.37 -12.27 -8.80
C SER A 115 -0.03 -11.80 -10.22
N THR A 116 0.78 -12.58 -10.93
CA THR A 116 1.14 -12.32 -12.32
C THR A 116 -0.10 -12.39 -13.22
N ALA A 117 -0.92 -13.44 -13.08
CA ALA A 117 -2.17 -13.58 -13.80
C ALA A 117 -3.14 -12.42 -13.50
N GLY A 118 -3.23 -11.96 -12.25
CA GLY A 118 -4.04 -10.80 -11.86
C GLY A 118 -3.56 -9.50 -12.52
N ILE A 119 -2.24 -9.26 -12.54
CA ILE A 119 -1.65 -8.08 -13.21
C ILE A 119 -1.90 -8.14 -14.73
N LEU A 120 -1.70 -9.30 -15.35
CA LEU A 120 -1.97 -9.50 -16.79
C LEU A 120 -3.47 -9.35 -17.10
N PHE A 121 -4.34 -9.89 -16.26
CA PHE A 121 -5.77 -9.73 -16.39
C PHE A 121 -6.15 -8.24 -16.36
N LEU A 122 -5.65 -7.48 -15.38
CA LEU A 122 -5.87 -6.03 -15.36
C LEU A 122 -5.27 -5.34 -16.59
N PHE A 123 -4.10 -5.76 -17.05
CA PHE A 123 -3.45 -5.18 -18.23
C PHE A 123 -4.25 -5.38 -19.53
N PHE A 124 -4.84 -6.57 -19.73
CA PHE A 124 -5.58 -6.92 -20.96
C PHE A 124 -7.08 -6.58 -20.90
N PHE A 125 -7.72 -6.69 -19.73
CA PHE A 125 -9.16 -6.48 -19.58
C PHE A 125 -9.54 -5.06 -19.11
N ARG A 126 -8.55 -4.18 -18.96
CA ARG A 126 -8.72 -2.76 -18.60
C ARG A 126 -9.76 -1.98 -19.42
N SER A 127 -9.88 -2.26 -20.72
CA SER A 127 -10.73 -1.51 -21.65
C SER A 127 -12.21 -1.89 -21.63
N LYS A 128 -12.62 -2.91 -20.84
CA LYS A 128 -14.01 -3.38 -20.79
C LYS A 128 -14.84 -2.78 -19.65
N ILE A 129 -14.27 -1.88 -18.86
CA ILE A 129 -14.93 -1.32 -17.68
C ILE A 129 -16.11 -0.42 -18.08
N GLU A 130 -15.98 0.36 -19.15
CA GLU A 130 -17.09 1.20 -19.65
C GLU A 130 -18.27 0.36 -20.19
N TRP A 131 -17.97 -0.82 -20.76
CA TRP A 131 -18.98 -1.75 -21.23
C TRP A 131 -19.84 -2.28 -20.07
N ILE A 132 -19.24 -2.59 -18.91
CA ILE A 132 -19.97 -3.06 -17.72
C ILE A 132 -20.89 -1.95 -17.15
N VAL A 133 -20.43 -0.70 -17.14
CA VAL A 133 -21.22 0.44 -16.65
C VAL A 133 -22.45 0.72 -17.53
N SER A 134 -22.40 0.37 -18.82
CA SER A 134 -23.47 0.63 -19.79
C SER A 134 -24.77 -0.14 -19.52
N TYR A 135 -24.71 -1.28 -18.80
CA TYR A 135 -25.86 -2.15 -18.53
C TYR A 135 -26.67 -1.76 -17.28
N VAL A 136 -26.30 -0.70 -16.56
CA VAL A 136 -26.98 -0.35 -15.30
C VAL A 136 -28.21 0.56 -15.57
N PRO A 137 -29.44 0.11 -15.27
CA PRO A 137 -30.67 0.79 -15.68
C PRO A 137 -31.06 2.00 -14.81
N PHE A 138 -30.49 2.15 -13.61
CA PHE A 138 -30.87 3.21 -12.67
C PHE A 138 -30.09 4.51 -12.88
N ALA A 139 -30.78 5.62 -13.20
CA ALA A 139 -30.18 6.92 -13.52
C ALA A 139 -29.32 7.53 -12.39
N LYS A 140 -29.70 7.39 -11.12
CA LYS A 140 -28.89 7.87 -9.97
C LYS A 140 -27.62 7.03 -9.76
N VAL A 141 -27.70 5.73 -10.01
CA VAL A 141 -26.53 4.84 -9.95
C VAL A 141 -25.61 5.10 -11.13
N ARG A 142 -26.17 5.45 -12.30
CA ARG A 142 -25.43 5.78 -13.52
C ARG A 142 -24.50 6.98 -13.35
N SER A 143 -24.91 8.05 -12.66
CA SER A 143 -24.04 9.21 -12.44
C SER A 143 -22.87 8.89 -11.49
N LEU A 144 -23.13 8.14 -10.43
CA LEU A 144 -22.09 7.65 -9.51
C LEU A 144 -21.11 6.72 -10.23
N LEU A 145 -21.62 5.78 -11.04
CA LEU A 145 -20.81 4.87 -11.86
C LEU A 145 -20.03 5.59 -12.95
N LYS A 146 -20.57 6.65 -13.55
CA LYS A 146 -19.84 7.47 -14.54
C LYS A 146 -18.63 8.15 -13.89
N ASN A 147 -18.82 8.75 -12.71
CA ASN A 147 -17.71 9.35 -11.97
C ASN A 147 -16.70 8.29 -11.50
N PHE A 148 -17.17 7.12 -11.06
CA PHE A 148 -16.29 6.01 -10.72
C PHE A 148 -15.47 5.53 -11.93
N SER A 149 -16.11 5.33 -13.08
CA SER A 149 -15.47 4.97 -14.34
C SER A 149 -14.46 6.04 -14.79
N SER A 150 -14.75 7.32 -14.56
CA SER A 150 -13.80 8.40 -14.86
C SER A 150 -12.52 8.31 -14.03
N GLY A 151 -12.61 7.84 -12.77
CA GLY A 151 -11.42 7.53 -11.94
C GLY A 151 -10.64 6.31 -12.42
N LEU A 152 -11.22 5.54 -13.32
CA LEU A 152 -10.59 4.42 -14.01
C LEU A 152 -10.09 4.80 -15.41
N ALA A 153 -10.29 6.03 -15.90
CA ALA A 153 -9.93 6.43 -17.26
C ALA A 153 -8.43 6.33 -17.60
N PHE A 154 -7.54 6.24 -16.60
CA PHE A 154 -6.13 5.95 -16.82
C PHE A 154 -5.90 4.51 -17.35
N LEU A 155 -6.86 3.61 -17.09
CA LEU A 155 -6.89 2.24 -17.59
C LEU A 155 -7.11 2.16 -19.11
N ASP A 156 -7.53 3.23 -19.79
CA ASP A 156 -7.74 3.19 -21.24
C ASP A 156 -6.45 3.29 -22.04
N ARG A 157 -5.38 3.84 -21.46
CA ARG A 157 -4.09 4.01 -22.14
C ARG A 157 -3.03 3.06 -21.57
N THR A 158 -2.45 2.23 -22.44
CA THR A 158 -1.38 1.28 -22.07
C THR A 158 -0.20 1.96 -21.38
N SER A 159 0.19 3.14 -21.88
CA SER A 159 1.30 3.93 -21.30
C SER A 159 1.00 4.39 -19.88
N SER A 160 -0.22 4.90 -19.60
CA SER A 160 -0.60 5.35 -18.26
C SER A 160 -0.69 4.19 -17.27
N PHE A 161 -1.26 3.06 -17.68
CA PHE A 161 -1.31 1.87 -16.84
C PHE A 161 0.08 1.28 -16.60
N GLY A 162 0.92 1.19 -17.64
CA GLY A 162 2.31 0.75 -17.52
C GLY A 162 3.13 1.65 -16.59
N LEU A 163 2.94 2.96 -16.66
CA LEU A 163 3.55 3.91 -15.72
C LEU A 163 3.06 3.69 -14.28
N ALA A 164 1.77 3.43 -14.06
CA ALA A 164 1.23 3.12 -12.74
C ALA A 164 1.80 1.81 -12.15
N LEU A 165 1.99 0.79 -12.98
CA LEU A 165 2.67 -0.46 -12.61
C LEU A 165 4.15 -0.23 -12.26
N ALA A 166 4.88 0.50 -13.11
CA ALA A 166 6.28 0.83 -12.86
C ALA A 166 6.47 1.60 -11.55
N HIS A 167 5.60 2.58 -11.27
CA HIS A 167 5.62 3.30 -10.00
C HIS A 167 5.28 2.39 -8.81
N THR A 168 4.32 1.47 -8.96
CA THR A 168 4.02 0.47 -7.92
C THR A 168 5.27 -0.35 -7.60
N PHE A 169 5.96 -0.86 -8.62
CA PHE A 169 7.19 -1.62 -8.45
C PHE A 169 8.29 -0.80 -7.72
N VAL A 170 8.51 0.45 -8.14
CA VAL A 170 9.47 1.36 -7.49
C VAL A 170 9.12 1.62 -6.03
N VAL A 171 7.86 1.91 -5.72
CA VAL A 171 7.39 2.13 -4.34
C VAL A 171 7.69 0.93 -3.46
N TRP A 172 7.42 -0.27 -3.95
CA TRP A 172 7.64 -1.49 -3.18
C TRP A 172 9.12 -1.84 -3.03
N ILE A 173 9.96 -1.60 -4.05
CA ILE A 173 11.43 -1.71 -3.91
C ILE A 173 11.94 -0.77 -2.81
N VAL A 174 11.48 0.48 -2.80
CA VAL A 174 11.89 1.45 -1.77
C VAL A 174 11.48 0.97 -0.38
N ILE A 175 10.30 0.36 -0.22
CA ILE A 175 9.84 -0.21 1.05
C ILE A 175 10.68 -1.43 1.45
N VAL A 176 11.00 -2.34 0.51
CA VAL A 176 11.88 -3.50 0.76
C VAL A 176 13.26 -3.04 1.21
N LEU A 177 13.86 -2.08 0.49
CA LEU A 177 15.16 -1.52 0.84
C LEU A 177 15.13 -0.81 2.19
N GLN A 178 14.05 -0.09 2.51
CA GLN A 178 13.87 0.53 3.82
C GLN A 178 13.94 -0.51 4.95
N PHE A 179 13.20 -1.62 4.83
CA PHE A 179 13.22 -2.70 5.83
C PHE A 179 14.60 -3.37 5.89
N TRP A 180 15.21 -3.63 4.75
CA TRP A 180 16.52 -4.27 4.69
C TRP A 180 17.62 -3.42 5.34
N PHE A 181 17.72 -2.12 5.00
CA PHE A 181 18.69 -1.21 5.62
C PHE A 181 18.43 -1.02 7.12
N MET A 182 17.17 -0.96 7.54
CA MET A 182 16.83 -0.90 8.97
C MET A 182 17.34 -2.15 9.71
N LEU A 183 17.07 -3.35 9.19
CA LEU A 183 17.55 -4.60 9.78
C LEU A 183 19.08 -4.67 9.81
N LEU A 184 19.75 -4.25 8.73
CA LEU A 184 21.21 -4.14 8.69
C LEU A 184 21.76 -3.20 9.77
N GLY A 185 21.14 -2.02 9.93
CA GLY A 185 21.51 -1.06 10.98
C GLY A 185 21.30 -1.57 12.40
N MET A 186 20.41 -2.56 12.57
CA MET A 186 20.18 -3.27 13.84
C MET A 186 21.10 -4.50 14.03
N ASN A 187 22.14 -4.64 13.20
CA ASN A 187 23.06 -5.79 13.17
C ASN A 187 22.44 -7.13 12.74
N PHE A 188 21.26 -7.12 12.12
CA PHE A 188 20.73 -8.31 11.45
C PHE A 188 21.27 -8.40 10.02
N ARG A 189 22.23 -9.31 9.78
CA ARG A 189 22.84 -9.54 8.47
C ARG A 189 22.00 -10.47 7.59
N PHE A 190 20.74 -10.10 7.38
CA PHE A 190 19.80 -10.86 6.56
C PHE A 190 19.92 -10.53 5.08
N SER A 191 19.57 -11.51 4.24
CA SER A 191 19.40 -11.29 2.80
C SER A 191 18.19 -10.38 2.53
N VAL A 192 18.15 -9.79 1.33
CA VAL A 192 16.99 -8.98 0.90
C VAL A 192 15.70 -9.81 0.91
N ALA A 193 15.76 -11.10 0.57
CA ALA A 193 14.61 -11.99 0.60
C ALA A 193 14.06 -12.17 2.03
N ALA A 194 14.93 -12.40 3.01
CA ALA A 194 14.55 -12.51 4.42
C ALA A 194 13.94 -11.20 4.95
N ALA A 195 14.53 -10.04 4.62
CA ALA A 195 13.96 -8.75 4.97
C ALA A 195 12.59 -8.51 4.29
N THR A 196 12.42 -8.99 3.05
CA THR A 196 11.14 -8.92 2.32
C THR A 196 10.05 -9.75 3.02
N LEU A 197 10.36 -10.94 3.53
CA LEU A 197 9.40 -11.73 4.31
C LEU A 197 8.88 -10.97 5.53
N VAL A 198 9.80 -10.36 6.29
CA VAL A 198 9.47 -9.56 7.47
C VAL A 198 8.61 -8.34 7.08
N MET A 199 8.99 -7.64 6.00
CA MET A 199 8.23 -6.53 5.44
C MET A 199 6.81 -6.94 5.04
N VAL A 200 6.65 -8.10 4.37
CA VAL A 200 5.34 -8.61 3.98
C VAL A 200 4.51 -8.95 5.20
N GLY A 201 5.08 -9.68 6.17
CA GLY A 201 4.39 -10.03 7.41
C GLY A 201 3.85 -8.77 8.09
N ALA A 202 4.70 -7.75 8.22
CA ALA A 202 4.31 -6.47 8.80
C ALA A 202 3.20 -5.75 7.99
N ALA A 203 3.28 -5.77 6.65
CA ALA A 203 2.27 -5.18 5.77
C ALA A 203 0.90 -5.89 5.88
N VAL A 204 0.88 -7.22 5.84
CA VAL A 204 -0.33 -8.05 6.03
C VAL A 204 -0.90 -7.83 7.43
N GLY A 205 -0.04 -7.84 8.44
CA GLY A 205 -0.42 -7.67 9.83
C GLY A 205 -1.06 -6.31 10.07
N SER A 206 -0.61 -5.28 9.35
CA SER A 206 -1.18 -3.94 9.47
C SER A 206 -2.69 -3.91 9.24
N VAL A 207 -3.27 -4.85 8.46
CA VAL A 207 -4.73 -4.90 8.21
C VAL A 207 -5.51 -4.88 9.52
N ALA A 208 -5.02 -5.60 10.54
CA ALA A 208 -5.59 -5.66 11.89
C ALA A 208 -4.83 -4.77 12.90
N GLN A 209 -4.64 -3.49 12.58
CA GLN A 209 -4.00 -2.52 13.48
C GLN A 209 -5.02 -1.85 14.41
N LEU A 210 -4.67 -1.73 15.69
CA LEU A 210 -5.37 -0.84 16.62
C LEU A 210 -4.84 0.60 16.44
N PRO A 211 -5.74 1.60 16.30
CA PRO A 211 -5.35 3.00 16.14
C PRO A 211 -4.40 3.47 17.25
N GLY A 212 -3.32 4.17 16.88
CA GLY A 212 -2.35 4.77 17.81
C GLY A 212 -1.41 3.80 18.53
N ILE A 213 -1.78 2.53 18.70
CA ILE A 213 -1.03 1.58 19.54
C ILE A 213 -0.13 0.68 18.69
N GLY A 214 -0.70 0.00 17.69
CA GLY A 214 -0.02 -1.15 17.13
C GLY A 214 -0.93 -2.36 16.92
N GLY A 215 -0.32 -3.53 16.84
CA GLY A 215 -1.01 -4.81 16.95
C GLY A 215 -0.55 -5.76 15.85
N GLY A 216 -1.36 -5.89 14.79
CA GLY A 216 -1.11 -6.86 13.74
C GLY A 216 0.22 -6.66 13.02
N PHE A 217 0.65 -5.42 12.76
CA PHE A 217 1.98 -5.14 12.18
C PHE A 217 3.10 -5.79 13.00
N GLN A 218 3.12 -5.56 14.31
CA GLN A 218 4.15 -6.12 15.19
C GLN A 218 4.01 -7.64 15.29
N ALA A 219 2.79 -8.16 15.45
CA ALA A 219 2.54 -9.59 15.60
C ALA A 219 3.08 -10.40 14.42
N LEU A 220 2.73 -10.03 13.17
CA LEU A 220 3.21 -10.75 12.00
C LEU A 220 4.68 -10.46 11.67
N TYR A 221 5.18 -9.25 11.99
CA TYR A 221 6.62 -8.99 11.92
C TYR A 221 7.39 -9.94 12.83
N ILE A 222 7.00 -10.03 14.11
CA ILE A 222 7.65 -10.88 15.12
C ILE A 222 7.56 -12.34 14.70
N PHE A 223 6.38 -12.79 14.26
CA PHE A 223 6.18 -14.14 13.73
C PHE A 223 7.17 -14.46 12.60
N CYS A 224 7.37 -13.53 11.65
CA CYS A 224 8.31 -13.76 10.56
C CYS A 224 9.76 -13.87 11.05
N MET A 225 10.17 -13.01 11.97
CA MET A 225 11.51 -13.00 12.55
C MET A 225 11.80 -14.24 13.39
N THR A 226 10.85 -14.70 14.20
CA THR A 226 11.04 -15.87 15.07
C THR A 226 10.93 -17.17 14.27
N THR A 227 9.94 -17.29 13.39
CA THR A 227 9.63 -18.55 12.69
C THR A 227 10.55 -18.82 11.51
N PHE A 228 10.81 -17.82 10.67
CA PHE A 228 11.62 -18.02 9.45
C PHE A 228 13.10 -17.69 9.66
N LEU A 229 13.41 -16.76 10.56
CA LEU A 229 14.78 -16.25 10.75
C LEU A 229 15.40 -16.68 12.09
N ASN A 230 14.65 -17.42 12.91
CA ASN A 230 15.08 -17.96 14.20
C ASN A 230 15.67 -16.91 15.15
N VAL A 231 15.12 -15.69 15.12
CA VAL A 231 15.53 -14.58 15.99
C VAL A 231 14.81 -14.70 17.33
N PRO A 232 15.50 -14.52 18.48
CA PRO A 232 14.84 -14.49 19.79
C PRO A 232 13.72 -13.44 19.85
N THR A 233 12.64 -13.77 20.55
CA THR A 233 11.41 -12.95 20.62
C THR A 233 11.69 -11.54 21.13
N GLU A 234 12.63 -11.37 22.05
CA GLU A 234 13.04 -10.09 22.62
C GLU A 234 13.61 -9.16 21.53
N HIS A 235 14.54 -9.68 20.73
CA HIS A 235 15.16 -8.95 19.63
C HIS A 235 14.17 -8.69 18.49
N ALA A 236 13.33 -9.68 18.15
CA ALA A 236 12.27 -9.53 17.16
C ALA A 236 11.28 -8.42 17.56
N SER A 237 10.83 -8.41 18.82
CA SER A 237 9.90 -7.42 19.36
C SER A 237 10.49 -6.01 19.34
N ALA A 238 11.74 -5.86 19.77
CA ALA A 238 12.45 -4.57 19.73
C ALA A 238 12.54 -4.02 18.30
N SER A 239 12.90 -4.87 17.33
CA SER A 239 12.98 -4.44 15.92
C SER A 239 11.62 -4.11 15.31
N ALA A 240 10.56 -4.84 15.66
CA ALA A 240 9.20 -4.53 15.24
C ALA A 240 8.73 -3.18 15.77
N LEU A 241 9.06 -2.83 17.01
CA LEU A 241 8.76 -1.53 17.60
C LEU A 241 9.52 -0.40 16.92
N ILE A 242 10.81 -0.57 16.64
CA ILE A 242 11.61 0.42 15.91
C ILE A 242 11.05 0.62 14.49
N ALA A 243 10.69 -0.46 13.81
CA ALA A 243 10.06 -0.41 12.48
C ALA A 243 8.73 0.34 12.50
N TRP A 244 7.93 0.16 13.55
CA TRP A 244 6.67 0.85 13.73
C TRP A 244 6.87 2.35 14.01
N ILE A 245 7.71 2.69 14.98
CA ILE A 245 7.98 4.07 15.41
C ILE A 245 8.63 4.89 14.29
N SER A 246 9.58 4.30 13.55
CA SER A 246 10.24 4.96 12.41
C SER A 246 9.28 5.29 11.26
N GLN A 247 8.13 4.63 11.18
CA GLN A 247 7.06 4.98 10.23
C GLN A 247 6.05 5.93 10.85
N LEU A 248 5.60 5.67 12.08
CA LEU A 248 4.59 6.45 12.78
C LEU A 248 5.04 7.90 13.01
N VAL A 249 6.20 8.08 13.67
CA VAL A 249 6.63 9.38 14.17
C VAL A 249 6.88 10.39 13.04
N PRO A 250 7.70 10.08 12.02
CA PRO A 250 7.95 11.06 10.95
C PRO A 250 6.69 11.42 10.18
N THR A 251 5.78 10.46 9.99
CA THR A 251 4.53 10.65 9.22
C THR A 251 3.57 11.54 9.97
N VAL A 252 3.31 11.25 11.25
CA VAL A 252 2.43 12.06 12.10
C VAL A 252 3.01 13.45 12.32
N LEU A 253 4.33 13.58 12.53
CA LEU A 253 4.97 14.88 12.66
C LEU A 253 4.86 15.71 11.37
N ALA A 254 5.13 15.12 10.21
CA ALA A 254 5.00 15.82 8.94
C ALA A 254 3.56 16.29 8.69
N ALA A 255 2.56 15.47 9.02
CA ALA A 255 1.15 15.87 8.97
C ALA A 255 0.83 16.99 9.96
N GLY A 256 1.30 16.91 11.20
CA GLY A 256 1.09 17.94 12.22
C GLY A 256 1.67 19.30 11.81
N LEU A 257 2.91 19.32 11.32
CA LEU A 257 3.56 20.54 10.81
C LEU A 257 2.79 21.13 9.61
N TYR A 258 2.32 20.27 8.70
CA TYR A 258 1.49 20.72 7.59
C TYR A 258 0.17 21.33 8.06
N MET A 259 -0.50 20.72 9.05
CA MET A 259 -1.74 21.25 9.61
C MET A 259 -1.55 22.59 10.31
N ILE A 260 -0.49 22.73 11.12
CA ILE A 260 -0.19 23.98 11.84
C ILE A 260 0.12 25.11 10.85
N SER A 261 0.95 24.85 9.84
CA SER A 261 1.32 25.86 8.83
C SER A 261 0.15 26.34 7.97
N HIS A 262 -0.92 25.54 7.85
CA HIS A 262 -2.10 25.87 7.04
C HIS A 262 -3.34 26.18 7.90
N GLY A 263 -3.20 26.30 9.23
CA GLY A 263 -4.30 26.62 10.14
C GLY A 263 -5.40 25.56 10.21
N LEU A 264 -5.08 24.29 9.91
CA LEU A 264 -6.04 23.19 9.85
C LEU A 264 -6.20 22.53 11.23
N SER A 265 -7.45 22.26 11.61
CA SER A 265 -7.80 21.53 12.82
C SER A 265 -8.02 20.04 12.55
N LEU A 266 -7.84 19.19 13.57
CA LEU A 266 -8.27 17.78 13.52
C LEU A 266 -9.78 17.65 13.26
N LYS A 267 -10.56 18.69 13.60
CA LYS A 267 -11.99 18.76 13.27
C LYS A 267 -12.22 18.85 11.76
N ASP A 268 -11.35 19.49 11.00
CA ASP A 268 -11.47 19.64 9.55
C ASP A 268 -11.25 18.31 8.81
N LEU A 269 -10.46 17.40 9.42
CA LEU A 269 -10.32 16.02 8.95
C LEU A 269 -11.54 15.15 9.27
N ARG A 270 -12.32 15.51 10.31
CA ARG A 270 -13.58 14.84 10.69
C ARG A 270 -14.79 15.41 9.96
N THR A 271 -14.86 16.71 9.70
CA THR A 271 -15.99 17.30 8.94
C THR A 271 -15.90 16.99 7.45
N ALA A 272 -14.71 16.68 6.94
CA ALA A 272 -14.56 16.15 5.58
C ALA A 272 -15.33 14.84 5.35
N THR A 273 -15.69 14.07 6.38
CA THR A 273 -16.51 12.85 6.24
C THR A 273 -18.03 13.09 6.21
N ALA A 274 -18.50 14.34 6.39
CA ALA A 274 -19.90 14.64 6.71
C ALA A 274 -20.67 15.49 5.67
N GLU A 275 -20.07 15.82 4.52
CA GLU A 275 -20.72 16.54 3.41
C GLU A 275 -20.70 15.75 2.11
#